data_AF-A0A8J4M0A6-F1
#
_entry.id   AF-A0A8J4M0A6-F1
#
_cell.length_a   1.000
_cell.length_b   1.000
_cell.length_c   1.000
_cell.angle_alpha   90.00
_cell.angle_beta   90.00
_cell.angle_gamma   90.00
#
_symmetry.space_group_name_H-M   'P 1'
#
loop_
_entity.id
_entity.type
_entity.pdbx_description
1 polymer ?
#
loop_
_entity_poly.entity_id
_entity_poly.type
_entity_poly.pdbx_seq_one_letter_code
_entity_poly.pdbx_strand_id
1 'polypeptide(L)'
;MLPHIGTYREILSRIQELTREVTQKQAAEDVQKQIQEFDDRLAAGSLSDPAYCCVQLEKMAQDAEEELAEQEARRQRQQQQQLGEEGDGEAVAATDGGGAGVEGEEEGEGQHAGGLPRVTTESVALLQEASERCSTKLKETLEACCSEAVAVDTQGCRVVVRSALRGGRVRVPDLFSALQVLGLQQAHLRRITDRLVGGALEPMLTTLCCVTITPATEPGGAATLAWTPAPPGSSDMTS
;
A
#
# COMPACT_ATOMS: atom_id res chain seq x y z
N MET A 1 12.01 43.27 37.89
CA MET A 1 12.40 41.89 37.55
C MET A 1 11.16 41.00 37.66
N LEU A 2 10.15 41.24 36.83
CA LEU A 2 9.81 40.54 35.56
C LEU A 2 8.66 39.50 35.73
N PRO A 3 7.43 39.95 36.03
CA PRO A 3 6.21 39.13 35.92
C PRO A 3 5.89 38.68 34.47
N HIS A 4 6.66 39.14 33.48
CA HIS A 4 6.50 38.81 32.06
C HIS A 4 7.15 37.49 31.62
N ILE A 5 8.01 36.87 32.44
CA ILE A 5 8.67 35.59 32.09
C ILE A 5 7.68 34.43 32.11
N GLY A 6 6.72 34.43 33.05
CA GLY A 6 5.66 33.41 33.11
C GLY A 6 4.72 33.48 31.91
N THR A 7 4.29 34.69 31.54
CA THR A 7 3.44 34.95 30.36
C THR A 7 4.16 34.63 29.06
N TYR A 8 5.46 34.88 28.97
CA TYR A 8 6.26 34.53 27.78
C TYR A 8 6.39 33.01 27.61
N ARG A 9 6.58 32.25 28.70
CA ARG A 9 6.59 30.77 28.66
C ARG A 9 5.24 30.18 28.26
N GLU A 10 4.13 30.73 28.77
CA GLU A 10 2.78 30.30 28.39
C GLU A 10 2.49 30.55 26.91
N ILE A 11 2.91 31.71 26.38
CA ILE A 11 2.78 32.02 24.95
C ILE A 11 3.62 31.07 24.10
N LEU A 12 4.86 30.76 24.50
CA LEU A 12 5.70 29.80 23.77
C LEU A 12 5.11 28.38 23.79
N SER A 13 4.59 27.94 24.94
CA SER A 13 3.90 26.65 25.05
C SER A 13 2.67 26.61 24.13
N ARG A 14 1.90 27.71 24.09
CA ARG A 14 0.71 27.80 23.25
C ARG A 14 1.03 27.87 21.75
N ILE A 15 2.10 28.56 21.37
CA ILE A 15 2.60 28.57 19.99
C ILE A 15 3.05 27.16 19.61
N GLN A 16 3.77 26.44 20.47
CA GLN A 16 4.19 25.06 20.20
C GLN A 16 3.01 24.10 20.03
N GLU A 17 1.98 24.19 20.87
CA GLU A 17 0.73 23.44 20.71
C GLU A 17 0.05 23.75 19.39
N LEU A 18 -0.15 25.03 19.07
CA LEU A 18 -0.80 25.46 17.82
C LEU A 18 0.01 25.06 16.59
N THR A 19 1.35 25.15 16.64
CA THR A 19 2.21 24.67 15.56
C THR A 19 2.05 23.16 15.36
N ARG A 20 1.94 22.37 16.44
CA ARG A 20 1.68 20.92 16.37
C ARG A 20 0.31 20.62 15.76
N GLU A 21 -0.73 21.35 16.15
CA GLU A 21 -2.08 21.17 15.60
C GLU A 21 -2.17 21.56 14.12
N VAL A 22 -1.48 22.62 13.70
CA VAL A 22 -1.45 23.06 12.30
C VAL A 22 -0.71 22.07 11.41
N THR A 23 0.46 21.57 11.85
CA THR A 23 1.19 20.55 11.06
C THR A 23 0.42 19.24 10.98
N GLN A 24 -0.30 18.86 12.04
CA GLN A 24 -1.19 17.71 12.04
C GLN A 24 -2.35 17.85 11.05
N LYS A 25 -3.01 19.02 11.02
CA LYS A 25 -4.09 19.29 10.05
C LYS A 25 -3.58 19.30 8.62
N GLN A 26 -2.42 19.91 8.37
CA GLN A 26 -1.81 19.93 7.04
C GLN A 26 -1.51 18.51 6.55
N ALA A 27 -0.93 17.65 7.41
CA ALA A 27 -0.65 16.26 7.06
C ALA A 27 -1.93 15.48 6.73
N ALA A 28 -3.02 15.68 7.49
CA ALA A 28 -4.31 15.05 7.21
C ALA A 28 -4.93 15.52 5.88
N GLU A 29 -4.84 16.81 5.57
CA GLU A 29 -5.30 17.37 4.29
C GLU A 29 -4.49 16.84 3.10
N ASP A 30 -3.17 16.72 3.26
CA ASP A 30 -2.28 16.18 2.22
C ASP A 30 -2.58 14.70 1.94
N VAL A 31 -2.78 13.88 2.99
CA VAL A 31 -3.22 12.48 2.85
C VAL A 31 -4.57 12.40 2.17
N GLN A 32 -5.53 13.26 2.54
CA GLN A 32 -6.85 13.29 1.92
C GLN A 32 -6.78 13.64 0.42
N LYS A 33 -5.91 14.57 0.04
CA LYS A 33 -5.67 14.92 -1.36
C LYS A 33 -5.08 13.75 -2.14
N GLN A 34 -4.15 13.00 -1.56
CA GLN A 34 -3.59 11.79 -2.19
C GLN A 34 -4.65 10.70 -2.38
N ILE A 35 -5.54 10.51 -1.40
CA ILE A 35 -6.67 9.58 -1.52
C ILE A 35 -7.61 10.01 -2.66
N GLN A 36 -7.91 11.30 -2.77
CA GLN A 36 -8.75 11.80 -3.86
C GLN A 36 -8.11 11.59 -5.23
N GLU A 37 -6.82 11.86 -5.37
CA GLU A 37 -6.09 11.64 -6.62
C GLU A 37 -6.04 10.15 -6.99
N PHE A 38 -5.87 9.27 -6.00
CA PHE A 38 -5.97 7.83 -6.17
C PHE A 38 -7.36 7.41 -6.70
N ASP A 39 -8.42 7.97 -6.13
CA ASP A 39 -9.79 7.70 -6.54
C ASP A 39 -10.07 8.18 -7.98
N ASP A 40 -9.57 9.36 -8.35
CA ASP A 40 -9.72 9.90 -9.70
C ASP A 40 -8.99 9.04 -10.73
N ARG A 41 -7.78 8.54 -10.40
CA ARG A 41 -7.01 7.62 -11.25
C ARG A 41 -7.69 6.27 -11.42
N LEU A 42 -8.22 5.70 -10.32
CA LEU A 42 -9.04 4.48 -10.38
C LEU A 42 -10.27 4.65 -11.27
N ALA A 43 -10.94 5.80 -11.18
CA ALA A 43 -12.11 6.11 -12.01
C ALA A 43 -11.75 6.29 -13.50
N ALA A 44 -10.55 6.80 -13.78
CA ALA A 44 -10.00 6.93 -15.13
C ALA A 44 -9.61 5.57 -15.75
N GLY A 45 -9.39 4.54 -14.92
CA GLY A 45 -9.08 3.18 -15.37
C GLY A 45 -7.59 2.86 -15.51
N SER A 46 -6.70 3.71 -14.98
CA SER A 46 -5.30 3.36 -14.77
C SER A 46 -5.17 2.55 -13.48
N LEU A 47 -4.92 1.25 -13.58
CA LEU A 47 -4.81 0.35 -12.43
C LEU A 47 -3.36 0.22 -11.94
N SER A 48 -2.36 0.36 -12.83
CA SER A 48 -0.94 0.31 -12.46
C SER A 48 -0.54 1.37 -11.45
N ASP A 49 -0.99 2.61 -11.66
CA ASP A 49 -0.53 3.74 -10.85
C ASP A 49 -1.13 3.69 -9.44
N PRO A 50 -2.44 3.42 -9.26
CA PRO A 50 -3.03 3.11 -7.96
C PRO A 50 -2.35 1.94 -7.26
N ALA A 51 -1.97 0.87 -7.98
CA ALA A 51 -1.24 -0.25 -7.38
C ALA A 51 0.12 0.17 -6.83
N TYR A 52 0.86 0.98 -7.57
CA TYR A 52 2.12 1.53 -7.12
C TYR A 52 1.94 2.47 -5.91
N CYS A 53 0.91 3.32 -5.93
CA CYS A 53 0.55 4.18 -4.80
C CYS A 53 0.25 3.36 -3.53
N CYS A 54 -0.48 2.24 -3.62
CA CYS A 54 -0.73 1.38 -2.47
C CYS A 54 0.57 0.82 -1.87
N VAL A 55 1.49 0.32 -2.70
CA VAL A 55 2.79 -0.19 -2.22
C VAL A 55 3.62 0.91 -1.56
N GLN A 56 3.61 2.12 -2.12
CA GLN A 56 4.30 3.26 -1.54
C GLN A 56 3.68 3.70 -0.20
N LEU A 57 2.35 3.76 -0.11
CA LEU A 57 1.64 4.13 1.13
C LEU A 57 1.89 3.10 2.23
N GLU A 58 1.86 1.81 1.90
CA GLU A 58 2.19 0.73 2.84
C GLU A 58 3.63 0.85 3.34
N LYS A 59 4.58 1.11 2.44
CA LYS A 59 5.98 1.34 2.83
C LYS A 59 6.12 2.57 3.72
N MET A 60 5.49 3.70 3.39
CA MET A 60 5.55 4.90 4.21
C MET A 60 4.95 4.68 5.60
N ALA A 61 3.87 3.89 5.70
CA ALA A 61 3.27 3.53 6.99
C ALA A 61 4.22 2.65 7.83
N GLN A 62 4.90 1.68 7.19
CA GLN A 62 5.90 0.83 7.85
C GLN A 62 7.13 1.61 8.30
N ASP A 63 7.70 2.45 7.43
CA ASP A 63 8.86 3.29 7.74
C ASP A 63 8.52 4.23 8.92
N ALA A 64 7.31 4.79 8.95
CA ALA A 64 6.84 5.64 10.04
C ALA A 64 6.64 4.86 11.36
N GLU A 65 6.14 3.63 11.30
CA GLU A 65 6.01 2.75 12.48
C GLU A 65 7.38 2.36 13.05
N GLU A 66 8.35 2.03 12.20
CA GLU A 66 9.73 1.72 12.60
C GLU A 66 10.39 2.93 13.25
N GLU A 67 10.25 4.13 12.66
CA GLU A 67 10.79 5.35 13.25
C GLU A 67 10.17 5.63 14.64
N LEU A 68 8.86 5.43 14.79
CA LEU A 68 8.19 5.61 16.07
C LEU A 68 8.71 4.62 17.13
N ALA A 69 8.85 3.34 16.75
CA ALA A 69 9.40 2.30 17.63
C ALA A 69 10.86 2.59 18.05
N GLU A 70 11.69 3.09 17.13
CA GLU A 70 13.05 3.51 17.45
C GLU A 70 13.09 4.68 18.44
N GLN A 71 12.22 5.68 18.24
CA GLN A 71 12.12 6.83 19.15
C GLN A 71 11.70 6.40 20.56
N GLU A 72 10.74 5.47 20.67
CA GLU A 72 10.32 4.91 21.95
C GLU A 72 11.42 4.09 22.62
N ALA A 73 12.13 3.25 21.87
CA ALA A 73 13.26 2.47 22.38
C ALA A 73 14.40 3.36 22.89
N ARG A 74 14.71 4.47 22.19
CA ARG A 74 15.71 5.46 22.64
C ARG A 74 15.28 6.13 23.94
N ARG A 75 14.00 6.50 24.08
CA ARG A 75 13.46 7.08 25.33
C ARG A 75 13.54 6.10 26.50
N GLN A 76 13.19 4.83 26.28
CA GLN A 76 13.28 3.79 27.32
C GLN A 76 14.73 3.57 27.79
N ARG A 77 15.70 3.55 26.85
CA ARG A 77 17.13 3.46 27.21
C ARG A 77 17.62 4.65 28.02
N GLN A 78 17.19 5.86 27.67
CA GLN A 78 17.54 7.07 28.44
C GLN A 78 16.95 7.03 29.86
N GLN A 79 15.71 6.57 30.01
CA GLN A 79 15.10 6.41 31.33
C GLN A 79 15.81 5.34 32.19
N GLN A 80 16.21 4.21 31.59
CA GLN A 80 16.97 3.18 32.31
C GLN A 80 18.37 3.65 32.71
N GLN A 81 19.04 4.46 31.90
CA GLN A 81 20.34 5.04 32.25
C GLN A 81 20.21 6.02 33.44
N GLN A 82 19.18 6.88 33.44
CA GLN A 82 18.92 7.80 34.55
C GLN A 82 18.59 7.06 35.86
N LEU A 83 17.82 5.97 35.79
CA LEU A 83 17.49 5.14 36.95
C LEU A 83 18.68 4.28 37.45
N GLY A 84 19.62 3.94 36.56
CA GLY A 84 20.83 3.19 36.90
C GLY A 84 21.89 4.05 37.62
N GLU A 85 21.97 5.34 37.31
CA GLU A 85 22.89 6.27 37.99
C GLU A 85 22.43 6.66 39.40
N GLU A 86 21.13 6.57 39.72
CA GLU A 86 20.62 6.76 41.09
C GLU A 86 20.77 5.51 42.00
N GLY A 87 21.14 4.35 41.43
CA GLY A 87 21.27 3.08 42.15
C GLY A 87 22.67 2.73 42.68
N ASP A 88 23.72 3.39 42.20
CA ASP A 88 25.13 3.12 42.55
C ASP A 88 25.80 4.25 43.36
N GLY A 89 24.97 5.03 44.07
CA GLY A 89 25.38 6.21 44.84
C GLY A 89 25.85 5.97 46.27
N GLU A 90 26.27 4.77 46.68
CA GLU A 90 26.81 4.58 48.04
C GLU A 90 27.88 3.48 48.16
N ALA A 91 29.12 3.78 47.74
CA ALA A 91 30.34 3.21 48.34
C ALA A 91 31.62 4.04 48.06
N VAL A 92 31.99 4.86 49.05
CA VAL A 92 33.37 5.13 49.55
C VAL A 92 34.35 5.99 48.73
N ALA A 93 34.43 7.26 49.17
CA ALA A 93 35.61 8.05 49.56
C ALA A 93 37.01 7.86 48.91
N ALA A 94 37.49 9.00 48.39
CA ALA A 94 38.84 9.58 48.51
C ALA A 94 40.02 8.92 47.78
N THR A 95 40.54 9.62 46.75
CA THR A 95 41.89 10.20 46.82
C THR A 95 42.05 11.40 45.87
N ASP A 96 42.67 12.42 46.45
CA ASP A 96 43.22 13.67 45.93
C ASP A 96 44.14 13.51 44.70
N GLY A 97 44.22 14.54 43.84
CA GLY A 97 45.14 14.56 42.70
C GLY A 97 44.73 15.52 41.57
N GLY A 98 45.06 16.80 41.71
CA GLY A 98 44.82 17.83 40.70
C GLY A 98 45.60 17.66 39.39
N GLY A 99 45.05 18.26 38.33
CA GLY A 99 45.69 18.40 37.02
C GLY A 99 44.95 19.43 36.17
N ALA A 100 45.56 20.59 35.95
CA ALA A 100 45.10 21.61 35.01
C ALA A 100 45.29 21.13 33.56
N GLY A 101 44.34 21.46 32.68
CA GLY A 101 44.48 21.15 31.26
C GLY A 101 43.36 21.67 30.36
N VAL A 102 43.64 22.84 29.79
CA VAL A 102 43.38 23.22 28.39
C VAL A 102 41.93 23.53 27.96
N GLU A 103 41.77 24.80 27.61
CA GLU A 103 40.72 25.41 26.81
C GLU A 103 40.48 24.63 25.50
N GLY A 104 39.24 24.22 25.29
CA GLY A 104 38.71 23.76 24.02
C GLY A 104 37.45 24.56 23.71
N GLU A 105 37.63 25.80 23.25
CA GLU A 105 36.64 26.48 22.44
C GLU A 105 36.57 25.74 21.09
N GLU A 106 35.47 25.08 20.78
CA GLU A 106 35.00 24.95 19.40
C GLU A 106 33.52 24.51 19.33
N GLU A 107 32.78 25.26 18.51
CA GLU A 107 31.55 24.89 17.81
C GLU A 107 30.21 24.93 18.59
N GLY A 108 29.73 26.16 18.76
CA GLY A 108 28.52 26.59 18.04
C GLY A 108 27.23 25.82 18.34
N GLU A 109 26.61 26.14 19.48
CA GLU A 109 25.19 25.88 19.74
C GLU A 109 24.29 26.70 18.80
N GLY A 110 24.24 26.29 17.54
CA GLY A 110 23.18 26.63 16.59
C GLY A 110 21.98 25.70 16.79
N GLN A 111 21.39 25.69 17.99
CA GLN A 111 20.06 25.11 18.20
C GLN A 111 19.01 26.04 17.59
N HIS A 112 18.95 26.05 16.27
CA HIS A 112 17.69 26.31 15.56
C HIS A 112 17.09 24.96 15.22
N ALA A 113 16.12 24.59 16.05
CA ALA A 113 15.24 23.45 15.89
C ALA A 113 14.46 23.55 14.57
N GLY A 114 15.11 23.23 13.46
CA GLY A 114 14.47 22.63 12.30
C GLY A 114 14.12 21.19 12.66
N GLY A 115 13.18 21.02 13.58
CA GLY A 115 12.66 19.70 13.92
C GLY A 115 12.04 19.11 12.66
N LEU A 116 12.69 18.06 12.12
CA LEU A 116 12.05 17.11 11.22
C LEU A 116 10.64 16.79 11.75
N PRO A 117 9.65 16.58 10.87
CA PRO A 117 8.29 16.28 11.31
C PRO A 117 8.37 15.04 12.20
N ARG A 118 8.17 15.23 13.52
CA ARG A 118 8.18 14.11 14.47
C ARG A 118 7.04 13.21 14.06
N VAL A 119 7.36 12.04 13.49
CA VAL A 119 6.39 10.98 13.27
C VAL A 119 5.66 10.74 14.58
N THR A 120 4.35 11.00 14.58
CA THR A 120 3.48 10.80 15.74
C THR A 120 2.69 9.51 15.57
N THR A 121 2.21 8.96 16.69
CA THR A 121 1.28 7.82 16.67
C THR A 121 0.04 8.12 15.83
N GLU A 122 -0.45 9.36 15.88
CA GLU A 122 -1.59 9.84 15.10
C GLU A 122 -1.29 9.89 13.59
N SER A 123 -0.09 10.35 13.17
CA SER A 123 0.28 10.33 11.75
C SER A 123 0.50 8.92 11.21
N VAL A 124 1.05 8.01 12.03
CA VAL A 124 1.20 6.59 11.66
C VAL A 124 -0.18 5.94 11.47
N ALA A 125 -1.10 6.15 12.41
CA ALA A 125 -2.47 5.62 12.33
C ALA A 125 -3.22 6.12 11.09
N LEU A 126 -3.10 7.43 10.77
CA LEU A 126 -3.71 8.00 9.56
C LEU A 126 -3.14 7.38 8.27
N LEU A 127 -1.83 7.15 8.20
CA LEU A 127 -1.19 6.51 7.05
C LEU A 127 -1.60 5.04 6.91
N GLN A 128 -1.68 4.30 8.02
CA GLN A 128 -2.16 2.91 8.04
C GLN A 128 -3.60 2.81 7.55
N GLU A 129 -4.51 3.63 8.09
CA GLU A 129 -5.91 3.66 7.68
C GLU A 129 -6.07 4.02 6.19
N ALA A 130 -5.32 5.00 5.71
CA ALA A 130 -5.32 5.40 4.30
C ALA A 130 -4.80 4.26 3.40
N SER A 131 -3.71 3.61 3.80
CA SER A 131 -3.14 2.46 3.08
C SER A 131 -4.13 1.30 2.98
N GLU A 132 -4.75 0.91 4.11
CA GLU A 132 -5.73 -0.18 4.16
C GLU A 132 -6.96 0.12 3.30
N ARG A 133 -7.49 1.35 3.38
CA ARG A 133 -8.63 1.78 2.59
C ARG A 133 -8.33 1.72 1.09
N CYS A 134 -7.22 2.31 0.66
CA CYS A 134 -6.81 2.30 -0.74
C CYS A 134 -6.56 0.88 -1.25
N SER A 135 -5.86 0.06 -0.47
CA SER A 135 -5.56 -1.34 -0.79
C SER A 135 -6.82 -2.18 -0.96
N THR A 136 -7.80 -2.03 -0.05
CA THR A 136 -9.08 -2.74 -0.10
C THR A 136 -9.87 -2.37 -1.37
N LYS A 137 -10.01 -1.07 -1.64
CA LYS A 137 -10.74 -0.56 -2.80
C LYS A 137 -10.10 -1.00 -4.13
N LEU A 138 -8.77 -0.99 -4.19
CA LEU A 138 -8.05 -1.50 -5.36
C LEU A 138 -8.25 -3.00 -5.54
N LYS A 139 -8.17 -3.80 -4.47
CA LYS A 139 -8.39 -5.26 -4.53
C LYS A 139 -9.80 -5.60 -5.03
N GLU A 140 -10.82 -4.91 -4.55
CA GLU A 140 -12.21 -5.08 -5.02
C GLU A 140 -12.34 -4.74 -6.52
N THR A 141 -11.70 -3.64 -6.95
CA THR A 141 -11.69 -3.22 -8.36
C THR A 141 -10.97 -4.24 -9.23
N LEU A 142 -9.81 -4.73 -8.79
CA LEU A 142 -9.04 -5.75 -9.48
C LEU A 142 -9.82 -7.06 -9.58
N GLU A 143 -10.49 -7.51 -8.52
CA GLU A 143 -11.29 -8.73 -8.54
C GLU A 143 -12.48 -8.63 -9.52
N ALA A 144 -13.14 -7.47 -9.57
CA ALA A 144 -14.17 -7.20 -10.56
C ALA A 144 -13.60 -7.26 -12.00
N CYS A 145 -12.47 -6.60 -12.25
CA CYS A 145 -11.81 -6.62 -13.55
C CYS A 145 -11.31 -8.02 -13.93
N CYS A 146 -10.77 -8.79 -12.98
CA CYS A 146 -10.33 -10.17 -13.15
C CYS A 146 -11.48 -11.07 -13.60
N SER A 147 -12.67 -10.88 -13.02
CA SER A 147 -13.86 -11.66 -13.36
C SER A 147 -14.44 -11.29 -14.74
N GLU A 148 -14.22 -10.06 -15.20
CA GLU A 148 -14.63 -9.60 -16.53
C GLU A 148 -13.63 -10.00 -17.63
N ALA A 149 -12.33 -10.04 -17.31
CA ALA A 149 -11.26 -10.32 -18.27
C ALA A 149 -11.35 -11.71 -18.90
N VAL A 150 -11.66 -12.71 -18.07
CA VAL A 150 -11.93 -14.08 -18.50
C VAL A 150 -13.21 -14.56 -17.83
N ALA A 151 -14.27 -14.64 -18.62
CA ALA A 151 -15.55 -15.19 -18.18
C ALA A 151 -15.75 -16.58 -18.79
N VAL A 152 -16.06 -17.56 -17.94
CA VAL A 152 -16.38 -18.93 -18.36
C VAL A 152 -17.84 -19.18 -18.01
N ASP A 153 -18.66 -19.36 -19.04
CA ASP A 153 -20.05 -19.76 -18.93
C ASP A 153 -20.16 -21.26 -19.23
N THR A 154 -20.26 -22.04 -18.16
CA THR A 154 -20.36 -23.51 -18.24
C THR A 154 -21.70 -23.97 -18.78
N GLN A 155 -22.77 -23.19 -18.59
CA GLN A 155 -24.11 -23.53 -19.07
C GLN A 155 -24.25 -23.21 -20.56
N GLY A 156 -23.72 -22.06 -20.98
CA GLY A 156 -23.67 -21.65 -22.38
C GLY A 156 -22.50 -22.24 -23.18
N CYS A 157 -21.69 -23.11 -22.56
CA CYS A 157 -20.50 -23.75 -23.16
C CYS A 157 -19.60 -22.73 -23.87
N ARG A 158 -19.23 -21.67 -23.15
CA ARG A 158 -18.55 -20.51 -23.71
C ARG A 158 -17.47 -19.96 -22.79
N VAL A 159 -16.32 -19.62 -23.37
CA VAL A 159 -15.28 -18.79 -22.75
C VAL A 159 -15.21 -17.45 -23.49
N VAL A 160 -15.19 -16.36 -22.74
CA VAL A 160 -15.04 -15.00 -23.26
C VAL A 160 -13.76 -14.41 -22.70
N VAL A 161 -12.87 -13.98 -23.59
CA VAL A 161 -11.61 -13.31 -23.25
C VAL A 161 -11.64 -11.90 -23.81
N ARG A 162 -11.46 -10.91 -22.94
CA ARG A 162 -11.48 -9.49 -23.33
C ARG A 162 -10.07 -8.93 -23.41
N SER A 163 -9.87 -7.95 -24.29
CA SER A 163 -8.62 -7.16 -24.32
C SER A 163 -8.75 -5.81 -23.60
N ALA A 164 -9.98 -5.33 -23.40
CA ALA A 164 -10.30 -4.18 -22.55
C ALA A 164 -11.60 -4.42 -21.74
N LEU A 165 -11.71 -3.76 -20.60
CA LEU A 165 -12.75 -3.95 -19.57
C LEU A 165 -13.48 -2.63 -19.28
N ARG A 166 -14.65 -2.71 -18.65
CA ARG A 166 -15.48 -1.54 -18.27
C ARG A 166 -15.71 -0.57 -19.44
N GLY A 167 -16.09 -1.11 -20.59
CA GLY A 167 -16.36 -0.32 -21.81
C GLY A 167 -15.10 0.28 -22.45
N GLY A 168 -13.94 -0.36 -22.29
CA GLY A 168 -12.69 0.06 -22.92
C GLY A 168 -11.79 0.96 -22.05
N ARG A 169 -12.26 1.34 -20.85
CA ARG A 169 -11.50 2.21 -19.94
C ARG A 169 -10.25 1.53 -19.39
N VAL A 170 -10.38 0.26 -19.02
CA VAL A 170 -9.29 -0.51 -18.41
C VAL A 170 -8.72 -1.45 -19.44
N ARG A 171 -7.40 -1.43 -19.62
CA ARG A 171 -6.71 -2.36 -20.52
C ARG A 171 -6.32 -3.62 -19.74
N VAL A 172 -6.49 -4.80 -20.33
CA VAL A 172 -6.08 -6.05 -19.67
C VAL A 172 -4.57 -6.11 -19.35
N PRO A 173 -3.66 -5.61 -20.21
CA PRO A 173 -2.25 -5.48 -19.82
C PRO A 173 -2.04 -4.65 -18.54
N ASP A 174 -2.82 -3.59 -18.36
CA ASP A 174 -2.73 -2.73 -17.17
C ASP A 174 -3.24 -3.44 -15.91
N LEU A 175 -4.32 -4.22 -16.03
CA LEU A 175 -4.76 -5.15 -14.98
C LEU A 175 -3.64 -6.12 -14.58
N PHE A 176 -2.96 -6.76 -15.53
CA PHE A 176 -1.87 -7.69 -15.23
C PHE A 176 -0.66 -7.00 -14.60
N SER A 177 -0.32 -5.79 -15.04
CA SER A 177 0.72 -4.97 -14.40
C SER A 177 0.37 -4.67 -12.93
N ALA A 178 -0.87 -4.25 -12.65
CA ALA A 178 -1.33 -3.99 -11.28
C ALA A 178 -1.30 -5.24 -10.40
N LEU A 179 -1.73 -6.39 -10.93
CA LEU A 179 -1.65 -7.67 -10.23
C LEU A 179 -0.21 -8.11 -9.95
N GLN A 180 0.73 -7.82 -10.86
CA GLN A 180 2.14 -8.11 -10.68
C GLN A 180 2.74 -7.25 -9.56
N VAL A 181 2.45 -5.94 -9.56
CA VAL A 181 2.91 -5.01 -8.51
C VAL A 181 2.46 -5.46 -7.12
N LEU A 182 1.21 -5.94 -7.00
CA LEU A 182 0.67 -6.43 -5.73
C LEU A 182 1.01 -7.90 -5.41
N GLY A 183 1.78 -8.58 -6.26
CA GLY A 183 2.11 -10.01 -6.07
C GLY A 183 0.93 -10.98 -6.19
N LEU A 184 -0.19 -10.55 -6.79
CA LEU A 184 -1.44 -11.32 -6.91
C LEU A 184 -1.54 -12.15 -8.21
N GLN A 185 -0.57 -12.00 -9.12
CA GLN A 185 -0.61 -12.63 -10.45
C GLN A 185 -0.79 -14.15 -10.40
N GLN A 186 -0.02 -14.85 -9.56
CA GLN A 186 -0.08 -16.32 -9.46
C GLN A 186 -1.43 -16.81 -8.94
N ALA A 187 -1.98 -16.15 -7.93
CA ALA A 187 -3.29 -16.48 -7.39
C ALA A 187 -4.39 -16.26 -8.43
N HIS A 188 -4.30 -15.19 -9.20
CA HIS A 188 -5.25 -14.91 -10.28
C HIS A 188 -5.15 -15.93 -11.43
N LEU A 189 -3.93 -16.22 -11.90
CA LEU A 189 -3.70 -17.21 -12.95
C LEU A 189 -4.21 -18.59 -12.55
N ARG A 190 -3.91 -19.03 -11.32
CA ARG A 190 -4.45 -20.29 -10.78
C ARG A 190 -5.98 -20.31 -10.83
N ARG A 191 -6.66 -19.25 -10.35
CA ARG A 191 -8.14 -19.17 -10.41
C ARG A 191 -8.67 -19.25 -11.83
N ILE A 192 -8.04 -18.57 -12.80
CA ILE A 192 -8.44 -18.65 -14.20
C ILE A 192 -8.25 -20.08 -14.71
N THR A 193 -7.10 -20.68 -14.46
CA THR A 193 -6.80 -22.05 -14.87
C THR A 193 -7.82 -23.03 -14.28
N ASP A 194 -8.14 -22.94 -12.99
CA ASP A 194 -9.12 -23.82 -12.34
C ASP A 194 -10.51 -23.66 -12.98
N ARG A 195 -10.94 -22.43 -13.29
CA ARG A 195 -12.20 -22.17 -14.00
C ARG A 195 -12.21 -22.72 -15.42
N LEU A 196 -11.11 -22.60 -16.16
CA LEU A 196 -11.00 -23.15 -17.51
C LEU A 196 -10.97 -24.68 -17.49
N VAL A 197 -10.26 -25.27 -16.54
CA VAL A 197 -10.13 -26.73 -16.41
C VAL A 197 -11.49 -27.33 -16.04
N GLY A 198 -12.09 -26.90 -14.93
CA GLY A 198 -13.37 -27.46 -14.47
C GLY A 198 -14.58 -26.99 -15.29
N GLY A 199 -14.51 -25.80 -15.90
CA GLY A 199 -15.64 -25.22 -16.61
C GLY A 199 -15.69 -25.48 -18.10
N ALA A 200 -14.54 -25.62 -18.76
CA ALA A 200 -14.46 -25.75 -20.22
C ALA A 200 -13.80 -27.06 -20.66
N LEU A 201 -12.65 -27.41 -20.09
CA LEU A 201 -11.90 -28.61 -20.52
C LEU A 201 -12.58 -29.92 -20.10
N GLU A 202 -13.06 -30.03 -18.86
CA GLU A 202 -13.75 -31.25 -18.40
C GLU A 202 -14.94 -31.66 -19.29
N PRO A 203 -15.88 -30.76 -19.66
CA PRO A 203 -16.96 -31.12 -20.58
C PRO A 203 -16.48 -31.40 -22.01
N MET A 204 -15.43 -30.72 -22.48
CA MET A 204 -14.85 -30.95 -23.81
C MET A 204 -14.07 -32.27 -23.93
N LEU A 205 -13.53 -32.79 -22.82
CA LEU A 205 -12.79 -34.06 -22.79
C LEU A 205 -13.72 -35.27 -22.60
N THR A 206 -14.89 -35.07 -22.03
CA THR A 206 -15.88 -36.14 -21.78
C THR A 206 -16.77 -36.41 -22.98
N THR A 207 -16.92 -35.45 -23.90
CA THR A 207 -17.78 -35.56 -25.07
C THR A 207 -17.07 -35.01 -26.29
N LEU A 208 -17.23 -35.64 -27.47
CA LEU A 208 -16.71 -35.06 -28.71
C LEU A 208 -17.39 -33.71 -28.93
N CYS A 209 -16.63 -32.63 -29.07
CA CYS A 209 -17.16 -31.27 -29.18
C CYS A 209 -16.69 -30.58 -30.45
N CYS A 210 -17.59 -29.82 -31.08
CA CYS A 210 -17.25 -28.84 -32.10
C CYS A 210 -16.90 -27.51 -31.43
N VAL A 211 -15.69 -27.01 -31.67
CA VAL A 211 -15.22 -25.73 -31.14
C VAL A 211 -15.33 -24.64 -32.20
N THR A 212 -15.96 -23.54 -31.84
CA THR A 212 -16.05 -22.34 -32.67
C THR A 212 -15.31 -21.20 -31.99
N ILE A 213 -14.37 -20.59 -32.71
CA ILE A 213 -13.62 -19.42 -32.23
C ILE A 213 -14.12 -18.20 -33.00
N THR A 214 -14.64 -17.22 -32.26
CA THR A 214 -15.05 -15.92 -32.80
C THR A 214 -14.03 -14.88 -32.34
N PRO A 215 -13.15 -14.38 -33.23
CA PRO A 215 -12.20 -13.33 -32.87
C PRO A 215 -12.92 -12.01 -32.58
N ALA A 216 -12.27 -11.14 -31.80
CA ALA A 216 -12.77 -9.79 -31.59
C ALA A 216 -12.79 -9.01 -32.91
N THR A 217 -13.90 -8.33 -33.20
CA THR A 217 -14.07 -7.51 -34.40
C THR A 217 -13.49 -6.11 -34.25
N GLU A 218 -13.28 -5.66 -33.03
CA GLU A 218 -12.79 -4.31 -32.70
C GLU A 218 -11.65 -4.38 -31.67
N PRO A 219 -10.72 -3.41 -31.69
CA PRO A 219 -9.72 -3.26 -30.64
C PRO A 219 -10.39 -3.10 -29.26
N GLY A 220 -9.97 -3.90 -28.28
CA GLY A 220 -10.62 -3.92 -26.96
C GLY A 220 -11.81 -4.88 -26.87
N GLY A 221 -12.28 -5.42 -28.00
CA GLY A 221 -13.40 -6.35 -28.08
C GLY A 221 -13.13 -7.71 -27.42
N ALA A 222 -14.20 -8.47 -27.25
CA ALA A 222 -14.16 -9.80 -26.68
C ALA A 222 -13.96 -10.86 -27.76
N ALA A 223 -12.94 -11.71 -27.60
CA ALA A 223 -12.84 -12.96 -28.32
C ALA A 223 -13.66 -14.01 -27.57
N THR A 224 -14.40 -14.83 -28.32
CA THR A 224 -15.26 -15.86 -27.76
C THR A 224 -14.87 -17.22 -28.29
N LEU A 225 -14.72 -18.19 -27.38
CA LEU A 225 -14.59 -19.61 -27.72
C LEU A 225 -15.86 -20.29 -27.23
N ALA A 226 -16.63 -20.88 -28.15
CA ALA A 226 -17.82 -21.66 -27.83
C ALA A 226 -17.60 -23.12 -28.22
N TRP A 227 -18.14 -24.05 -27.44
CA TRP A 227 -18.14 -25.47 -27.78
C TRP A 227 -19.56 -26.03 -27.72
N THR A 228 -19.83 -27.01 -28.56
CA THR A 228 -21.11 -27.74 -28.58
C THR A 228 -20.84 -29.23 -28.76
N PRO A 229 -21.64 -30.13 -28.15
CA PRO A 229 -21.52 -31.56 -28.39
C PRO A 229 -21.67 -31.86 -29.88
N ALA A 230 -20.76 -32.66 -30.44
CA ALA A 230 -20.80 -33.04 -31.83
C ALA A 230 -22.02 -33.96 -32.07
N PRO A 231 -22.72 -33.81 -33.20
CA PRO A 231 -23.88 -34.63 -33.50
C PRO A 231 -23.50 -36.11 -33.60
N PRO A 232 -24.36 -37.03 -33.13
CA PRO A 232 -24.08 -38.46 -33.19
C PRO A 232 -23.90 -38.89 -34.65
N GLY A 233 -22.72 -39.43 -34.97
CA GLY A 233 -22.34 -39.83 -36.33
C GLY A 233 -21.23 -38.99 -36.97
N SER A 234 -20.74 -37.93 -36.31
CA SER A 234 -19.52 -37.23 -36.71
C SER A 234 -18.26 -38.02 -36.32
N SER A 235 -18.06 -39.18 -36.93
CA SER A 235 -16.75 -39.85 -36.90
C SER A 235 -15.82 -39.12 -37.85
N ASP A 236 -14.71 -38.58 -37.31
CA ASP A 236 -13.49 -38.11 -37.99
C ASP A 236 -13.55 -37.98 -39.52
N MET A 237 -13.75 -36.73 -39.98
CA MET A 237 -13.16 -36.29 -41.25
C MET A 237 -12.04 -35.31 -40.92
N THR A 238 -10.89 -35.83 -40.52
CA THR A 238 -9.60 -35.15 -40.66
C THR A 238 -8.74 -35.96 -41.61
N SER A 239 -8.66 -35.47 -42.85
CA SER A 239 -7.47 -35.53 -43.69
C SER A 239 -6.69 -34.23 -43.52
#